data_AF-A0AAW8DHV8-F1
#
_entry.id   AF-A0AAW8DHV8-F1
#
_cell.length_a   1.000
_cell.length_b   1.000
_cell.length_c   1.000
_cell.angle_alpha   90.00
_cell.angle_beta   90.00
_cell.angle_gamma   90.00
#
_symmetry.space_group_name_H-M   'P 1'
#
loop_
_entity.id
_entity.type
_entity.pdbx_description
1 polymer ?
#
loop_
_entity_poly.entity_id
_entity_poly.type
_entity_poly.pdbx_seq_one_letter_code
_entity_poly.pdbx_strand_id
1 'polypeptide(L)' 'MKTKNIVTAMGVILVAIAAFKTSVIGYYPSEMVWIIPLYLIGIVVALVGRKMAAGKP' A
#
# COMPACT_ATOMS: atom_id res chain seq x y z
N MET A 1 -17.99 4.63 9.32
CA MET A 1 -17.13 4.33 8.16
C MET A 1 -16.62 2.90 8.30
N LYS A 2 -16.94 2.01 7.35
CA LYS A 2 -16.63 0.57 7.47
C LYS A 2 -15.09 0.38 7.49
N THR A 3 -14.54 -0.16 8.57
CA THR A 3 -13.09 -0.39 8.82
C THR A 3 -12.35 -0.95 7.62
N LYS A 4 -13.01 -1.83 6.85
CA LYS A 4 -12.59 -2.31 5.53
C LYS A 4 -12.08 -1.22 4.58
N ASN A 5 -12.83 -0.13 4.44
CA ASN A 5 -12.48 0.96 3.52
C ASN A 5 -11.24 1.71 3.99
N ILE A 6 -11.07 1.85 5.32
CA ILE A 6 -9.89 2.49 5.91
C ILE A 6 -8.65 1.64 5.63
N VAL A 7 -8.71 0.34 5.92
CA VAL A 7 -7.56 -0.58 5.69
C VAL A 7 -7.22 -0.66 4.20
N THR A 8 -8.22 -0.71 3.33
CA THR A 8 -8.00 -0.71 1.87
C THR A 8 -7.34 0.61 1.44
N ALA A 9 -7.84 1.76 1.91
CA ALA A 9 -7.27 3.07 1.59
C ALA A 9 -5.83 3.21 2.11
N MET A 10 -5.52 2.72 3.30
CA MET A 10 -4.16 2.70 3.83
C MET A 10 -3.21 1.93 2.93
N GLY A 11 -3.60 0.74 2.46
CA GLY A 11 -2.78 -0.04 1.52
C GLY A 11 -2.55 0.70 0.19
N VAL A 12 -3.59 1.32 -0.36
CA VAL A 12 -3.49 2.12 -1.60
C VAL A 12 -2.57 3.33 -1.40
N ILE A 13 -2.65 4.03 -0.27
CA ILE A 13 -1.79 5.17 0.05
C ILE A 13 -0.32 4.72 0.13
N LEU A 14 -0.03 3.58 0.77
CA LEU A 14 1.33 3.04 0.84
C LEU A 14 1.90 2.72 -0.56
N VAL A 15 1.09 2.12 -1.44
CA VAL A 15 1.48 1.89 -2.84
C VAL A 15 1.71 3.21 -3.59
N ALA A 16 0.86 4.21 -3.37
CA ALA A 16 1.00 5.53 -3.99
C ALA A 16 2.28 6.23 -3.54
N ILE A 17 2.64 6.15 -2.26
CA ILE A 17 3.90 6.69 -1.72
C ILE A 17 5.09 5.95 -2.33
N ALA A 18 5.04 4.62 -2.45
CA ALA A 18 6.10 3.85 -3.10
C ALA A 18 6.29 4.26 -4.56
N ALA A 19 5.19 4.44 -5.30
CA ALA A 19 5.19 4.89 -6.69
C ALA A 19 5.72 6.31 -6.85
N PHE A 20 5.29 7.23 -6.00
CA PHE A 20 5.80 8.59 -5.99
C PHE A 20 7.30 8.62 -5.70
N LYS A 21 7.75 7.91 -4.67
CA LYS A 21 9.18 7.81 -4.33
C LYS A 21 9.99 7.22 -5.49
N THR A 22 9.49 6.19 -6.16
CA THR A 22 10.12 5.61 -7.36
C THR A 22 10.22 6.60 -8.50
N SER A 23 9.17 7.42 -8.74
CA SER A 23 9.17 8.44 -9.79
C SER A 23 10.11 9.61 -9.52
N VAL A 24 10.31 9.98 -8.25
CA VAL A 24 11.15 11.12 -7.86
C VAL A 24 12.62 10.73 -7.79
N ILE A 25 12.91 9.57 -7.18
CA ILE A 25 14.29 9.13 -6.95
C ILE A 25 14.83 8.40 -8.18
N GLY A 26 13.98 7.75 -8.98
CA GLY A 26 14.42 6.93 -10.12
C GLY A 26 15.01 5.58 -9.67
N TYR A 27 15.71 4.92 -10.58
CA TYR A 27 16.25 3.56 -10.40
C TYR A 27 17.61 3.56 -9.66
N TYR A 28 17.63 4.00 -8.40
CA TYR A 28 18.82 3.82 -7.54
C TYR A 28 18.75 2.48 -6.80
N PRO A 29 19.70 1.55 -7.02
CA PRO A 29 19.65 0.21 -6.43
C PRO A 29 19.54 0.22 -4.90
N SER A 30 20.23 1.16 -4.24
CA SER A 30 20.22 1.30 -2.78
C SER A 30 18.84 1.68 -2.21
N GLU A 31 18.06 2.47 -2.95
CA GLU A 31 16.73 2.92 -2.53
C GLU A 31 15.65 1.89 -2.87
N MET A 32 15.86 1.06 -3.92
CA MET A 32 14.95 -0.03 -4.28
C MET A 32 14.78 -1.06 -3.16
N VAL A 33 15.82 -1.27 -2.34
CA VAL A 33 15.78 -2.13 -1.15
C VAL A 33 14.63 -1.74 -0.20
N TRP A 34 14.27 -0.45 -0.16
CA TRP A 34 13.18 0.06 0.69
C TRP A 34 11.87 0.22 -0.06
N ILE A 35 11.92 0.56 -1.35
CA ILE A 35 10.74 0.78 -2.19
C ILE A 35 10.00 -0.54 -2.46
N ILE A 36 10.72 -1.63 -2.76
CA ILE A 36 10.11 -2.93 -3.09
C ILE A 36 9.30 -3.49 -1.90
N PRO A 37 9.83 -3.54 -0.66
CA PRO A 37 9.04 -3.92 0.50
C PRO A 37 7.81 -3.02 0.71
N LEU A 38 7.94 -1.71 0.46
CA LEU A 38 6.82 -0.77 0.62
C LEU A 38 5.67 -1.09 -0.34
N TYR A 39 5.98 -1.44 -1.59
CA TYR A 39 4.99 -1.92 -2.55
C TYR A 39 4.33 -3.22 -2.08
N LEU A 40 5.11 -4.20 -1.64
CA LEU A 40 4.58 -5.49 -1.18
C LEU A 40 3.65 -5.30 0.02
N ILE A 41 4.05 -4.52 1.02
CA ILE A 41 3.22 -4.24 2.20
C ILE A 41 1.95 -3.49 1.79
N GLY A 42 2.06 -2.45 0.96
CA GLY A 42 0.90 -1.69 0.51
C GLY A 42 -0.11 -2.55 -0.26
N ILE A 43 0.35 -3.40 -1.18
CA ILE A 43 -0.49 -4.34 -1.93
C ILE A 43 -1.16 -5.33 -0.97
N VAL A 44 -0.41 -5.95 -0.07
CA VAL A 44 -0.94 -6.92 0.90
C VAL A 44 -2.01 -6.26 1.78
N VAL A 45 -1.75 -5.07 2.33
CA VAL A 45 -2.70 -4.34 3.17
C VAL A 45 -3.96 -3.97 2.39
N ALA A 46 -3.82 -3.52 1.14
CA ALA A 46 -4.97 -3.20 0.28
C ALA A 46 -5.82 -4.44 -0.02
N LEU A 47 -5.19 -5.58 -0.31
CA LEU A 47 -5.87 -6.84 -0.56
C LEU A 47 -6.53 -7.39 0.69
N VAL A 48 -5.86 -7.32 1.85
CA VAL A 48 -6.42 -7.71 3.14
C VAL A 48 -7.63 -6.85 3.45
N GLY A 49 -7.53 -5.52 3.35
CA GLY A 49 -8.66 -4.60 3.52
C GLY A 49 -9.82 -4.97 2.60
N ARG A 50 -9.56 -5.24 1.32
CA ARG A 50 -10.59 -5.63 0.34
C ARG A 50 -11.25 -6.97 0.71
N LYS A 51 -10.48 -7.92 1.26
CA LYS A 51 -10.96 -9.24 1.69
C LYS A 51 -11.58 -9.26 3.08
N MET A 52 -11.37 -8.23 3.91
CA MET A 52 -12.05 -8.13 5.19
C MET A 52 -13.56 -8.17 4.98
N ALA A 53 -14.23 -9.00 5.78
CA ALA A 53 -15.68 -9.03 5.83
C ALA A 53 -16.16 -7.59 6.11
N ALA A 54 -17.11 -7.12 5.32
CA ALA A 54 -17.80 -5.89 5.67
C ALA A 54 -18.48 -6.16 7.01
N GLY A 55 -17.93 -5.60 8.10
CA GLY A 55 -18.58 -5.67 9.41
C GLY A 55 -20.04 -5.31 9.22
N LYS A 56 -20.93 -6.22 9.61
CA LYS A 56 -22.37 -5.99 9.62
C LYS A 56 -22.63 -4.69 10.40
N PRO A 57 -23.49 -3.77 9.92
CA PRO A 57 -24.20 -2.90 10.84
C PRO A 57 -25.08 -3.75 11.78
#